data_AF-A0A4Y1ZGA3-F1
#
_entry.id   AF-A0A4Y1ZGA3-F1
#
_cell.length_a   1.000
_cell.length_b   1.000
_cell.length_c   1.000
_cell.angle_alpha   90.00
_cell.angle_beta   90.00
_cell.angle_gamma   90.00
#
_symmetry.space_group_name_H-M   'P 1'
#
loop_
_entity.id
_entity.type
_entity.pdbx_description
1 polymer ?
#
loop_
_entity_poly.entity_id
_entity_poly.type
_entity_poly.pdbx_seq_one_letter_code
_entity_poly.pdbx_strand_id
1 'polypeptide(L)' 'MFQKEKRHLKPVPDQPLAPIRSQTPILGKPSTSNTTTHHKVGRNDPCPCGSGKKYKKCCGRS' A
#
# COMPACT_ATOMS: atom_id res chain seq x y z
N MET A 1 1.89 -13.27 39.99
CA MET A 1 1.11 -13.24 38.72
C MET A 1 1.84 -12.60 37.54
N PHE A 2 2.87 -11.74 37.71
CA PHE A 2 3.46 -10.96 36.60
C PHE A 2 4.82 -11.46 36.04
N GLN A 3 5.26 -12.69 36.36
CA GLN A 3 6.56 -13.21 35.88
C GLN A 3 6.47 -14.10 34.62
N LYS A 4 5.31 -14.71 34.33
CA LYS A 4 5.18 -15.68 33.22
C LYS A 4 5.14 -15.01 31.85
N GLU A 5 4.74 -13.75 31.80
CA GLU A 5 4.65 -12.99 30.54
C GLU A 5 6.03 -12.62 29.98
N LYS A 6 7.01 -12.37 30.85
CA LYS A 6 8.36 -11.95 30.45
C LYS A 6 9.20 -13.07 29.80
N ARG A 7 8.79 -14.34 29.90
CA ARG A 7 9.54 -15.47 29.31
C ARG A 7 9.37 -15.58 27.79
N HIS A 8 8.31 -15.02 27.22
CA HIS A 8 8.01 -15.16 25.80
C HIS A 8 8.49 -13.97 24.97
N LEU A 9 8.96 -12.91 25.62
CA LEU A 9 9.49 -11.74 24.93
C LEU A 9 10.89 -12.07 24.43
N LYS A 10 11.02 -12.17 23.11
CA LYS A 10 12.32 -12.29 22.46
C LYS A 10 13.05 -10.95 22.57
N PRO A 11 14.36 -10.95 22.88
CA PRO A 11 15.13 -9.71 22.90
C PRO A 11 15.09 -9.08 21.51
N VAL A 12 14.81 -7.78 21.47
CA VAL A 12 14.85 -6.99 20.24
C VAL A 12 16.30 -6.97 19.74
N PRO A 13 16.56 -7.18 18.45
CA PRO A 13 17.93 -7.12 17.94
C PRO A 13 18.44 -5.68 18.03
N ASP A 14 19.54 -5.46 18.75
CA ASP A 14 20.24 -4.16 18.87
C ASP A 14 20.99 -3.75 17.59
N GLN A 15 20.50 -4.18 16.42
CA GLN A 15 21.12 -3.84 15.16
C GLN A 15 20.60 -2.47 14.69
N PRO A 16 21.48 -1.49 14.42
CA PRO A 16 21.05 -0.22 13.84
C PRO A 16 20.45 -0.52 12.47
N LEU A 17 19.21 -0.10 12.25
CA LEU A 17 18.53 -0.28 10.97
C LEU A 17 19.42 0.28 9.86
N ALA A 18 19.92 -0.60 8.99
CA ALA A 18 20.78 -0.17 7.89
C ALA A 18 20.04 0.88 7.04
N PRO A 19 20.75 1.92 6.53
CA PRO A 19 20.12 2.93 5.69
C PRO A 19 19.58 2.26 4.43
N ILE A 20 18.29 2.41 4.18
CA ILE A 20 17.64 1.95 2.97
C ILE A 20 18.25 2.78 1.83
N ARG A 21 19.14 2.19 1.04
CA ARG A 21 19.78 2.84 -0.10
C ARG A 21 18.73 3.06 -1.18
N SER A 22 18.01 4.17 -1.06
CA SER A 22 17.07 4.69 -2.03
C SER A 22 17.85 5.16 -3.25
N GLN A 23 17.89 4.35 -4.32
CA GLN A 23 17.97 4.82 -5.72
C GLN A 23 18.10 3.65 -6.69
N THR A 24 17.02 3.36 -7.40
CA THR A 24 17.02 3.27 -8.87
C THR A 24 15.64 3.76 -9.38
N PRO A 25 15.54 4.92 -10.06
CA PRO A 25 14.36 5.21 -10.84
C PRO A 25 14.41 4.36 -12.11
N ILE A 26 13.78 3.19 -12.09
CA ILE A 26 13.45 2.50 -13.33
C ILE A 26 12.36 3.30 -14.04
N LEU A 27 12.81 4.11 -14.99
CA LEU A 27 12.07 4.54 -16.18
C LEU A 27 11.04 3.47 -16.58
N GLY A 28 9.76 3.76 -16.38
CA GLY A 28 8.74 2.71 -16.35
C GLY A 28 7.30 3.16 -16.60
N LYS A 29 7.10 3.82 -17.75
CA LYS A 29 5.86 3.87 -18.57
C LYS A 29 4.85 5.01 -18.27
N PRO A 30 4.47 5.80 -19.29
CA PRO A 30 3.28 6.64 -19.22
C PRO A 30 2.02 5.77 -19.19
N SER A 31 1.09 6.16 -18.33
CA SER A 31 -0.26 5.60 -18.19
C SER A 31 -1.01 5.71 -19.52
N THR A 32 -0.92 4.66 -20.34
CA THR A 32 -1.85 4.43 -21.45
C THR A 32 -3.19 4.03 -20.83
N SER A 33 -4.03 5.05 -20.63
CA SER A 33 -5.48 5.05 -20.79
C SER A 33 -6.05 3.68 -21.18
N ASN A 34 -6.38 2.87 -20.17
CA ASN A 34 -7.06 1.61 -20.42
C ASN A 34 -8.54 1.92 -20.60
N THR A 35 -8.90 2.04 -21.88
CA THR A 35 -10.15 1.61 -22.50
C THR A 35 -11.26 1.20 -21.55
N THR A 36 -12.41 1.84 -21.72
CA THR A 36 -13.74 1.49 -21.20
C THR A 36 -14.14 0.07 -21.61
N THR A 37 -13.44 -0.94 -21.11
CA THR A 37 -14.04 -2.24 -20.85
C THR A 37 -14.71 -2.07 -19.50
N HIS A 38 -16.01 -2.35 -19.46
CA HIS A 38 -16.85 -2.32 -18.27
C HIS A 38 -16.43 -3.44 -17.27
N HIS A 39 -15.16 -3.47 -16.88
CA HIS A 39 -14.72 -4.18 -15.69
C HIS A 39 -15.40 -3.48 -14.53
N LYS A 40 -16.23 -4.22 -13.82
CA LYS A 40 -16.92 -3.75 -12.62
C LYS A 40 -15.84 -3.32 -11.62
N VAL A 41 -15.50 -2.02 -11.60
CA VAL A 41 -14.58 -1.46 -10.61
C VAL A 41 -15.18 -1.71 -9.24
N GLY A 42 -14.46 -2.46 -8.40
CA GLY A 42 -14.93 -2.74 -7.05
C GLY A 42 -14.98 -1.45 -6.25
N ARG A 43 -15.96 -1.33 -5.33
CA ARG A 43 -16.10 -0.12 -4.48
C ARG A 43 -14.82 0.23 -3.72
N ASN A 44 -13.97 -0.75 -3.40
CA ASN A 44 -12.76 -0.53 -2.62
C ASN A 44 -11.48 -0.30 -3.46
N ASP A 45 -11.53 -0.52 -4.77
CA ASP A 45 -10.40 -0.36 -5.69
C ASP A 45 -9.98 1.11 -5.84
N PRO A 46 -8.74 1.40 -6.26
CA PRO A 46 -8.33 2.76 -6.61
C PRO A 46 -9.23 3.35 -7.71
N CYS A 47 -9.56 4.63 -7.58
CA CYS A 47 -10.40 5.32 -8.56
C CYS A 47 -9.65 5.42 -9.91
N PRO A 48 -10.28 4.98 -11.02
CA PRO A 48 -9.69 5.11 -12.36
C PRO A 48 -9.54 6.57 -12.79
N CYS A 49 -10.16 7.52 -12.07
CA CYS A 49 -10.01 8.95 -12.27
C CYS A 49 -8.63 9.52 -11.85
N GLY A 50 -7.72 8.69 -11.33
CA GLY A 50 -6.38 9.13 -10.93
C GLY A 50 -6.33 9.94 -9.63
N SER A 51 -7.44 10.02 -8.87
CA SER A 51 -7.50 10.80 -7.62
C SER A 51 -6.75 10.18 -6.44
N GLY A 52 -6.24 8.95 -6.59
CA GLY A 52 -5.62 8.17 -5.51
C GLY A 52 -6.58 7.70 -4.41
N LYS A 53 -7.87 8.04 -4.50
CA LYS A 53 -8.92 7.64 -3.54
C LYS A 53 -9.55 6.30 -3.96
N LYS A 54 -10.12 5.56 -3.00
CA LYS A 54 -10.96 4.38 -3.30
C LYS A 54 -12.18 4.80 -4.14
N TYR A 55 -12.63 3.97 -5.07
CA TYR A 55 -13.75 4.24 -5.97
C TYR A 55 -15.00 4.68 -5.19
N LYS A 56 -15.36 3.99 -4.10
CA LYS A 56 -16.48 4.35 -3.20
C LYS A 56 -16.38 5.73 -2.55
N LYS A 57 -15.17 6.27 -2.45
CA LYS A 57 -14.87 7.59 -1.86
C LYS A 57 -14.55 8.64 -2.93
N CYS A 58 -14.73 8.32 -4.21
CA CYS A 58 -14.53 9.22 -5.33
C CYS A 58 -15.68 9.12 -6.34
N CYS A 59 -15.48 8.58 -7.54
CA CYS A 59 -16.51 8.48 -8.59
C CYS A 59 -17.70 7.58 -8.22
N GLY A 60 -17.49 6.58 -7.36
CA GLY A 60 -18.55 5.69 -6.84
C GLY A 60 -19.17 6.17 -5.53
N ARG A 61 -19.12 7.48 -5.24
CA ARG A 61 -19.84 8.11 -4.13
C ARG A 61 -21.31 8.25 -4.53
N SER A 62 -22.05 7.17 -4.36
CA SER A 62 -23.49 7.17 -4.12
C SER A 62 -23.77 6.90 -2.65
#